data_AF-A0A553SUM7-F1
#
_entry.id   AF-A0A553SUM7-F1
#
_cell.length_a   1.000
_cell.length_b   1.000
_cell.length_c   1.000
_cell.angle_alpha   90.00
_cell.angle_beta   90.00
_cell.angle_gamma   90.00
#
_symmetry.space_group_name_H-M   'P 1'
#
loop_
_entity.id
_entity.type
_entity.pdbx_description
1 polymer ?
#
loop_
_entity_poly.entity_id
_entity_poly.type
_entity_poly.pdbx_seq_one_letter_code
_entity_poly.pdbx_strand_id
1 'polypeptide(L)'
;MITDKETIDVLRKTLKKTKWEPNVEHKMARKEDVKATLFFKYDKNMPERLFEYLIWFKQNNDTATIISNNVKEGYGTLDKDNAETLESILIKK
;
A
#
# COMPACT_ATOMS: atom_id res chain seq x y z
N MET A 1 -7.01 13.28 1.48
CA MET A 1 -5.83 13.13 2.37
C MET A 1 -6.29 12.46 3.66
N ILE A 2 -5.59 11.42 4.11
CA ILE A 2 -5.84 10.75 5.40
C ILE A 2 -4.74 11.24 6.36
N THR A 3 -5.14 11.87 7.46
CA THR A 3 -4.20 12.44 8.45
C THR A 3 -4.56 12.12 9.89
N ASP A 4 -5.71 11.50 10.11
CA ASP A 4 -6.12 11.08 11.42
C ASP A 4 -5.21 9.94 11.90
N LYS A 5 -4.80 10.03 13.16
CA LYS A 5 -3.77 9.17 13.73
C LYS A 5 -4.20 7.70 13.77
N GLU A 6 -5.48 7.45 14.07
CA GLU A 6 -6.02 6.10 14.22
C GLU A 6 -6.03 5.36 12.89
N THR A 7 -6.55 5.98 11.82
CA THR A 7 -6.55 5.37 10.47
C THR A 7 -5.13 5.21 9.95
N ILE A 8 -4.23 6.18 10.17
CA ILE A 8 -2.82 6.03 9.80
C ILE A 8 -2.17 4.84 10.52
N ASP A 9 -2.46 4.66 11.81
CA ASP A 9 -1.91 3.54 12.58
C ASP A 9 -2.44 2.19 12.08
N VAL A 10 -3.72 2.09 11.72
CA VAL A 10 -4.28 0.88 11.09
C VAL A 10 -3.62 0.64 9.73
N LEU A 11 -3.59 1.65 8.85
CA LEU A 11 -2.99 1.56 7.53
C LEU A 11 -1.52 1.12 7.59
N ARG A 12 -0.75 1.66 8.54
CA ARG A 12 0.64 1.25 8.79
C ARG A 12 0.74 -0.20 9.25
N LYS A 13 -0.14 -0.66 10.14
CA LYS A 13 -0.15 -2.07 10.59
C LYS A 13 -0.52 -3.01 9.46
N THR A 14 -1.49 -2.65 8.63
CA THR A 14 -1.95 -3.42 7.47
C THR A 14 -0.84 -3.53 6.42
N LEU A 15 -0.22 -2.42 6.01
CA LEU A 15 0.88 -2.44 5.02
C LEU A 15 2.13 -3.19 5.52
N LYS A 16 2.35 -3.28 6.84
CA LYS A 16 3.42 -4.13 7.41
C LYS A 16 3.18 -5.63 7.23
N LYS A 17 1.93 -6.05 6.95
CA LYS A 17 1.60 -7.46 6.68
C LYS A 17 1.82 -7.85 5.23
N THR A 18 2.08 -6.88 4.34
CA THR A 18 2.41 -7.16 2.95
C THR A 18 3.67 -8.01 2.87
N LYS A 19 3.59 -9.11 2.13
CA LYS A 19 4.73 -9.94 1.76
C LYS A 19 5.40 -9.31 0.54
N TRP A 20 6.55 -8.70 0.77
CA TRP A 20 7.31 -7.97 -0.26
C TRP A 20 8.35 -8.86 -0.94
N GLU A 21 8.43 -8.71 -2.25
CA GLU A 21 9.42 -9.29 -3.14
C GLU A 21 10.14 -8.13 -3.84
N PRO A 22 11.29 -7.67 -3.30
CA PRO A 22 12.02 -6.54 -3.86
C PRO A 22 12.66 -6.91 -5.20
N ASN A 23 12.93 -5.88 -6.03
CA ASN A 23 13.54 -6.00 -7.36
C ASN A 23 12.70 -6.77 -8.40
N VAL A 24 11.40 -6.92 -8.14
CA VAL A 24 10.48 -7.55 -9.09
C VAL A 24 9.61 -6.47 -9.74
N GLU A 25 9.88 -6.15 -11.00
CA GLU A 25 9.02 -5.27 -11.79
C GLU A 25 7.89 -6.09 -12.43
N HIS A 26 6.66 -5.92 -11.93
CA HIS A 26 5.46 -6.46 -12.56
C HIS A 26 4.72 -5.36 -13.33
N LYS A 27 4.33 -5.65 -14.57
CA LYS A 27 3.35 -4.84 -15.30
C LYS A 27 1.99 -5.53 -15.21
N MET A 28 1.03 -4.86 -14.59
CA MET A 28 -0.33 -5.38 -14.46
C MET A 28 -1.10 -5.13 -15.76
N ALA A 29 -1.91 -6.11 -16.18
CA ALA A 29 -2.65 -6.06 -17.44
C ALA A 29 -3.77 -4.99 -17.45
N ARG A 30 -4.24 -4.58 -16.27
CA ARG A 30 -5.26 -3.54 -16.09
C ARG A 30 -4.76 -2.42 -15.18
N LYS A 31 -5.40 -1.25 -15.28
CA LYS A 31 -5.18 -0.13 -14.37
C LYS A 31 -5.45 -0.52 -12.91
N GLU A 32 -4.67 0.08 -12.01
CA GLU A 32 -4.82 -0.03 -10.55
C GLU A 32 -6.18 0.45 -10.08
N ASP A 33 -6.68 -0.17 -9.01
CA ASP A 33 -7.91 0.26 -8.33
C ASP A 33 -7.65 1.51 -7.50
N VAL A 34 -6.46 1.58 -6.88
CA VAL A 34 -6.02 2.74 -6.09
C VAL A 34 -4.57 3.07 -6.41
N LYS A 35 -4.31 4.36 -6.63
CA LYS A 35 -2.97 4.96 -6.58
C LYS A 35 -2.89 5.83 -5.33
N ALA A 36 -2.03 5.44 -4.38
CA ALA A 36 -1.82 6.14 -3.12
C ALA A 36 -0.38 6.67 -3.03
N THR A 37 -0.21 7.84 -2.41
CA THR A 37 1.11 8.40 -2.09
C THR A 37 1.22 8.54 -0.58
N LEU A 38 2.21 7.87 0.00
CA LEU A 38 2.50 7.95 1.44
C LEU A 38 3.67 8.89 1.68
N PHE A 39 3.51 9.76 2.68
CA PHE A 39 4.47 10.77 3.08
C PHE A 39 5.14 10.32 4.38
N PHE A 40 6.44 10.11 4.33
CA PHE A 40 7.23 9.64 5.46
C PHE A 40 8.20 10.72 5.94
N LYS A 41 8.11 11.04 7.23
CA LYS A 41 9.08 11.89 7.93
C LYS A 41 9.89 11.03 8.89
N TYR A 42 11.10 10.67 8.49
CA TYR A 42 12.01 9.84 9.30
C TYR A 42 12.84 10.68 10.28
N ASP A 43 13.30 11.85 9.84
CA ASP A 43 14.05 12.83 10.63
C ASP A 43 13.41 14.21 10.40
N LYS A 44 13.37 15.04 11.45
CA LYS A 44 12.86 16.42 11.33
C LYS A 44 13.76 17.30 10.46
N ASN A 45 15.03 16.95 10.33
CA ASN A 45 16.04 17.70 9.58
C ASN A 45 16.19 17.23 8.13
N MET A 46 15.48 16.17 7.72
CA MET A 46 15.48 15.70 6.34
C MET A 46 14.17 16.03 5.63
N PRO A 47 14.19 16.20 4.29
CA PRO A 47 12.97 16.30 3.51
C PRO A 47 12.09 15.05 3.69
N GLU A 48 10.78 15.26 3.56
CA GLU A 48 9.82 14.17 3.53
C GLU A 48 10.09 13.25 2.34
N ARG A 49 9.95 11.95 2.57
CA ARG A 49 10.07 10.94 1.52
C ARG A 49 8.69 10.54 1.05
N LEU A 50 8.49 10.51 -0.26
CA LEU A 50 7.24 10.10 -0.87
C LEU A 50 7.43 8.74 -1.52
N PHE A 51 6.55 7.81 -1.18
CA PHE A 51 6.46 6.52 -1.85
C PHE A 51 5.09 6.37 -2.48
N GLU A 52 5.08 5.94 -3.73
CA GLU A 52 3.85 5.65 -4.48
C GLU A 52 3.54 4.18 -4.37
N TYR A 53 2.27 3.88 -4.11
CA TYR A 53 1.70 2.55 -4.01
C TYR A 53 0.56 2.42 -5.02
N LEU A 54 0.71 1.50 -5.96
CA LEU A 54 -0.33 1.08 -6.89
C LEU A 54 -0.96 -0.20 -6.35
N ILE A 55 -2.28 -0.25 -6.22
CA ILE A 55 -2.99 -1.32 -5.51
C ILE A 55 -4.08 -1.90 -6.41
N TRP A 56 -4.11 -3.22 -6.48
CA TRP A 56 -5.17 -4.01 -7.13
C TRP A 56 -5.81 -4.93 -6.11
N PHE A 57 -7.12 -4.76 -5.90
CA PHE A 57 -7.93 -5.67 -5.09
C PHE A 57 -8.46 -6.78 -5.99
N LYS A 58 -8.21 -8.03 -5.61
CA LYS A 58 -8.62 -9.21 -6.37
C LYS A 58 -9.97 -9.69 -5.85
N GLN A 59 -11.04 -9.29 -6.53
CA GLN A 59 -12.42 -9.64 -6.16
C GLN A 59 -12.70 -11.16 -6.05
N ASN A 60 -11.91 -12.00 -6.71
CA ASN A 60 -12.15 -13.44 -6.75
C ASN A 60 -11.61 -14.20 -5.52
N ASN A 61 -10.60 -13.65 -4.83
CA ASN A 61 -9.96 -14.31 -3.69
C ASN A 61 -9.72 -13.35 -2.51
N ASP A 62 -10.28 -12.14 -2.59
CA ASP A 62 -10.20 -11.05 -1.63
C ASP A 62 -8.78 -10.63 -1.24
N THR A 63 -7.74 -11.00 -2.01
CA THR A 63 -6.36 -10.57 -1.75
C THR A 63 -6.05 -9.25 -2.44
N ALA A 64 -4.94 -8.60 -2.06
CA ALA A 64 -4.44 -7.43 -2.78
C ALA A 64 -3.04 -7.66 -3.35
N THR A 65 -2.79 -7.10 -4.52
CA THR A 65 -1.45 -6.92 -5.08
C THR A 65 -1.09 -5.45 -4.96
N ILE A 66 0.14 -5.17 -4.53
CA ILE A 66 0.65 -3.82 -4.30
C ILE A 66 1.98 -3.66 -5.01
N ILE A 67 2.16 -2.60 -5.78
CA ILE A 67 3.45 -2.22 -6.36
C ILE A 67 3.90 -0.92 -5.71
N SER A 68 5.12 -0.92 -5.17
CA SER A 68 5.73 0.23 -4.49
C SER A 68 6.98 0.68 -5.21
N ASN A 69 7.16 2.00 -5.36
CA ASN A 69 8.41 2.56 -5.88
C ASN A 69 9.55 2.58 -4.84
N ASN A 70 9.30 2.08 -3.61
CA ASN A 70 10.34 1.85 -2.63
C ASN A 70 11.16 0.61 -3.02
N VAL A 71 12.47 0.80 -3.21
CA VAL A 71 13.43 -0.25 -3.61
C VAL A 71 13.48 -1.47 -2.66
N LYS A 72 13.02 -1.31 -1.41
CA LYS A 72 12.95 -2.40 -0.43
C LYS A 72 11.65 -3.21 -0.50
N GLU A 73 10.67 -2.76 -1.27
CA GLU A 73 9.31 -3.31 -1.32
C GLU A 73 9.01 -3.90 -2.70
N GLY A 74 9.05 -3.10 -3.76
CA GLY A 74 8.87 -3.55 -5.15
C GLY A 74 7.48 -4.13 -5.44
N TYR A 75 7.33 -5.45 -5.33
CA TYR A 75 6.07 -6.16 -5.54
C TYR A 75 5.59 -6.79 -4.23
N GLY A 76 4.32 -6.58 -3.90
CA GLY A 76 3.73 -6.98 -2.62
C GLY A 76 2.44 -7.75 -2.78
N THR A 77 2.23 -8.74 -1.93
CA THR A 77 0.92 -9.41 -1.78
C THR A 77 0.40 -9.28 -0.36
N LEU A 78 -0.90 -9.07 -0.24
CA LEU A 78 -1.60 -8.93 1.02
C LEU A 78 -2.70 -9.99 1.10
N ASP A 79 -2.81 -10.64 2.25
CA ASP A 79 -3.86 -11.64 2.49
C ASP A 79 -5.26 -11.00 2.54
N LYS A 80 -6.27 -11.87 2.60
CA LYS A 80 -7.68 -11.50 2.55
C LYS A 80 -8.06 -10.46 3.61
N ASP A 81 -7.87 -10.78 4.88
CA ASP A 81 -8.33 -9.93 5.99
C ASP A 81 -7.66 -8.54 5.95
N ASN A 82 -6.37 -8.51 5.63
CA ASN A 82 -5.63 -7.26 5.53
C ASN A 82 -6.01 -6.47 4.26
N ALA A 83 -6.30 -7.15 3.15
CA ALA A 83 -6.75 -6.50 1.91
C ALA A 83 -8.14 -5.88 2.06
N GLU A 84 -9.09 -6.56 2.70
CA GLU A 84 -10.41 -6.00 3.02
C GLU A 84 -10.31 -4.77 3.93
N THR A 85 -9.42 -4.84 4.93
CA THR A 85 -9.14 -3.70 5.81
C THR A 85 -8.57 -2.52 5.02
N LEU A 86 -7.60 -2.78 4.13
CA LEU A 86 -6.97 -1.75 3.30
C LEU A 86 -7.98 -1.13 2.32
N GLU A 87 -8.81 -1.94 1.67
CA GLU A 87 -9.86 -1.49 0.75
C GLU A 87 -10.88 -0.60 1.47
N SER A 88 -11.28 -0.99 2.68
CA SER A 88 -12.25 -0.24 3.48
C SER A 88 -11.73 1.16 3.82
N ILE A 89 -10.45 1.27 4.17
CA ILE A 89 -9.82 2.56 4.49
C ILE A 89 -9.67 3.45 3.24
N LEU A 90 -9.28 2.86 2.10
CA LEU A 90 -8.89 3.63 0.91
C LEU A 90 -10.07 3.96 -0.02
N ILE A 91 -11.10 3.12 -0.06
CA ILE A 91 -12.23 3.24 -0.99
C ILE A 91 -13.55 3.49 -0.26
N LYS A 92 -13.86 2.69 0.78
CA LYS A 92 -15.20 2.62 1.38
C LYS A 92 -15.38 3.51 2.62
N LYS A 93 -14.91 4.76 2.53
CA LYS A 93 -15.06 5.75 3.61
C LYS A 93 -16.48 5.86 4.17
#